data_AF-A0A1H6FD36-F1
#
_entry.id   AF-A0A1H6FD36-F1
#
_cell.length_a   1.000
_cell.length_b   1.000
_cell.length_c   1.000
_cell.angle_alpha   90.00
_cell.angle_beta   90.00
_cell.angle_gamma   90.00
#
_symmetry.space_group_name_H-M   'P 1'
#
loop_
_entity.id
_entity.type
_entity.pdbx_description
1 polymer ?
#
loop_
_entity_poly.entity_id
_entity_poly.type
_entity_poly.pdbx_seq_one_letter_code
_entity_poly.pdbx_strand_id
1 'polypeptide(L)'
;MTDTKPGFWSRKRLFGASIGMALFFMLVGIIFWGGFNTAMEATNTMEFCITCHEMEENVYQEYQGTIHDANRSGVRATCSDCHVPKSWGHKMIRKIQASKEVWHKMLGSIDTPEKFDGKRLHLAKNVWHSMKSTDSRECRNCHDFDTMDPAKQKPRARKQHMNAMRQGMTCIDCHKGIAHKKVHDQLEDEELEQMTQPDPSLIREVPQRWLDFEKQEAEREQAEKVAAKAKREQRAAEKKLAAEQAAAKAAEAAATQATTASTENTEKAATPDASGISWDVAPSREVGLFYPGQSSMEWTLVGKYHGGARPFKAGDRCFDCHDKETQAMGEKIVTGAKEDLEPNLIPGKRGSIPLTVQAVYDEQYLYMHFQWPDTEHAPVPFVEGGKMDPENPTKLAVMLSSDEINEDENPAIKYTRQAGCWGTCHHDARDMPTHPDAESLSASAHAQTLDFSQGVTKYISESRTKIEEKGRRGKKLGGWDKLKDGEALKAEMDAGHVMDLLRFKSGKGETEDGHILEQRVMTGGQGFEATAALANGTWTLEIKRKLVSTQPGDLSLTKDKLYNIGFAVHDDYSDARYHHVSLGYKLGFDNDEAEINAVAK
;
A
#
# COMPACT_ATOMS: atom_id res chain seq x y z
N MET A 1 61.39 -1.61 78.11
CA MET A 1 60.84 -0.63 77.15
C MET A 1 61.47 -0.91 75.79
N THR A 2 60.77 -1.61 74.92
CA THR A 2 61.21 -1.87 73.54
C THR A 2 60.61 -0.80 72.64
N ASP A 3 61.47 0.11 72.19
CA ASP A 3 61.13 1.26 71.35
C ASP A 3 61.07 0.84 69.88
N THR A 4 59.87 0.58 69.35
CA THR A 4 59.66 0.25 67.95
C THR A 4 59.54 1.52 67.12
N LYS A 5 60.59 1.85 66.36
CA LYS A 5 60.60 2.99 65.42
C LYS A 5 59.46 2.84 64.40
N PRO A 6 58.58 3.85 64.23
CA PRO A 6 57.53 3.78 63.22
C PRO A 6 58.13 3.89 61.81
N GLY A 7 57.75 2.96 60.94
CA GLY A 7 58.30 2.78 59.60
C GLY A 7 58.16 4.00 58.68
N PHE A 8 59.04 4.07 57.68
CA PHE A 8 59.21 5.15 56.68
C PHE A 8 57.89 5.65 56.04
N TRP A 9 56.90 4.77 55.91
CA TRP A 9 55.58 5.06 55.35
C TRP A 9 54.67 5.97 56.21
N SER A 10 55.01 6.18 57.49
CA SER A 10 54.18 6.95 58.44
C SER A 10 54.53 8.44 58.51
N ARG A 11 55.69 8.87 57.97
CA ARG A 11 56.27 10.20 58.26
C ARG A 11 55.99 11.30 57.24
N LYS A 12 55.46 11.00 56.05
CA LYS A 12 55.08 12.03 55.06
C LYS A 12 53.56 12.10 54.96
N ARG A 13 52.96 12.96 55.78
CA ARG A 13 51.55 13.36 55.65
C ARG A 13 51.50 14.52 54.67
N LEU A 14 50.93 14.31 53.49
CA LEU A 14 50.60 15.38 52.55
C LEU A 14 49.07 15.56 52.64
N PHE A 15 48.59 16.76 52.98
CA PHE A 15 47.16 17.06 53.17
C PHE A 15 46.42 16.13 54.16
N GLY A 16 47.06 15.70 55.25
CA GLY A 16 46.41 14.95 56.34
C GLY A 16 46.34 13.43 56.16
N ALA A 17 46.65 12.88 54.98
CA ALA A 17 46.77 11.43 54.75
C ALA A 17 48.25 11.01 54.65
N SER A 18 48.61 9.86 55.22
CA SER A 18 49.91 9.24 54.94
C SER A 18 49.92 8.66 53.53
N ILE A 19 51.09 8.59 52.88
CA ILE A 19 51.24 7.98 51.55
C ILE A 19 50.68 6.54 51.55
N GLY A 20 50.90 5.77 52.63
CA GLY A 20 50.34 4.42 52.76
C GLY A 20 48.81 4.40 52.81
N MET A 21 48.18 5.36 53.49
CA MET A 21 46.72 5.49 53.55
C MET A 21 46.14 5.89 52.19
N ALA A 22 46.80 6.82 51.48
CA ALA A 22 46.39 7.22 50.15
C ALA A 22 46.46 6.05 49.15
N LEU A 23 47.54 5.27 49.17
CA LEU A 23 47.68 4.07 48.32
C LEU A 23 46.66 2.99 48.69
N PHE A 24 46.35 2.80 49.97
CA PHE A 24 45.33 1.87 50.41
C PHE A 24 43.94 2.24 49.86
N PHE A 25 43.48 3.48 50.05
CA PHE A 25 42.18 3.90 49.53
C PHE A 25 42.14 3.92 47.99
N MET A 26 43.25 4.21 47.33
CA MET A 26 43.35 4.08 45.87
C MET A 26 43.16 2.62 45.41
N LEU A 27 43.84 1.66 46.05
CA LEU A 27 43.67 0.23 45.76
C LEU A 27 42.23 -0.23 46.02
N VAL A 28 41.65 0.15 47.17
CA VAL A 28 40.25 -0.14 47.49
C VAL A 28 39.32 0.47 46.44
N GLY A 29 39.56 1.71 46.02
CA GLY A 29 38.79 2.40 44.99
C GLY A 29 38.85 1.69 43.63
N ILE A 30 40.04 1.23 43.21
CA ILE A 30 40.21 0.46 41.96
C ILE A 30 39.47 -0.87 42.03
N ILE A 31 39.59 -1.60 43.15
CA ILE A 31 38.92 -2.89 43.34
C ILE A 31 37.40 -2.69 43.32
N PHE A 32 36.89 -1.69 44.03
CA PHE A 32 35.46 -1.40 44.07
C PHE A 32 34.93 -0.97 42.71
N TRP A 33 35.61 -0.05 42.03
CA TRP A 33 35.20 0.42 40.70
C TRP A 33 35.27 -0.71 39.65
N GLY A 34 36.34 -1.49 39.65
CA GLY A 34 36.49 -2.65 38.77
C GLY A 34 35.42 -3.71 39.06
N GLY A 35 35.24 -4.08 40.33
CA GLY A 35 34.22 -5.05 40.75
C GLY A 35 32.80 -4.61 40.41
N PHE A 36 32.47 -3.33 40.62
CA PHE A 36 31.18 -2.76 40.26
C PHE A 36 30.92 -2.83 38.76
N ASN A 37 31.86 -2.42 37.91
CA ASN A 37 31.68 -2.46 36.45
C ASN A 37 31.60 -3.89 35.92
N THR A 38 32.38 -4.82 36.47
CA THR A 38 32.29 -6.24 36.14
C THR A 38 30.92 -6.81 36.49
N ALA A 39 30.39 -6.52 37.68
CA ALA A 39 29.04 -6.96 38.06
C ALA A 39 27.96 -6.33 37.17
N MET A 40 28.11 -5.04 36.86
CA MET A 40 27.19 -4.34 35.95
C MET A 40 27.16 -4.95 34.55
N GLU A 41 28.31 -5.42 34.04
CA GLU A 41 28.37 -6.07 32.74
C GLU A 41 27.89 -7.51 32.77
N ALA A 42 28.22 -8.26 33.83
CA ALA A 42 27.68 -9.61 34.05
C ALA A 42 26.14 -9.61 34.07
N THR A 43 25.52 -8.58 34.66
CA THR A 43 24.05 -8.44 34.67
C THR A 43 23.45 -7.93 33.34
N ASN A 44 24.25 -7.75 32.29
CA ASN A 44 23.79 -7.44 30.93
C ASN A 44 23.92 -8.64 29.98
N THR A 45 24.47 -9.77 30.43
CA THR A 45 24.62 -10.94 29.55
C THR A 45 23.29 -11.67 29.36
N MET A 46 23.18 -12.40 28.26
CA MET A 46 22.00 -13.21 27.96
C MET A 46 21.80 -14.27 29.04
N GLU A 47 22.89 -14.92 29.48
CA GLU A 47 22.87 -15.96 30.52
C GLU A 47 22.31 -15.41 31.83
N PHE A 48 22.62 -14.17 32.19
CA PHE A 48 22.03 -13.54 33.37
C PHE A 48 20.54 -13.29 33.18
N CYS A 49 20.13 -12.72 32.04
CA CYS A 49 18.73 -12.38 31.77
C CYS A 49 17.81 -13.61 31.81
N ILE A 50 18.29 -14.76 31.36
CA ILE A 50 17.51 -16.02 31.35
C ILE A 50 17.65 -16.84 32.64
N THR A 51 18.35 -16.36 33.67
CA THR A 51 18.38 -17.07 34.97
C THR A 51 17.02 -17.08 35.69
N CYS A 52 16.13 -16.16 35.31
CA CYS A 52 14.75 -16.17 35.78
C CYS A 52 13.91 -17.02 34.82
N HIS A 53 13.22 -18.03 35.34
CA HIS A 53 12.39 -18.94 34.54
C HIS A 53 11.31 -18.20 33.74
N GLU A 54 10.78 -17.07 34.23
CA GLU A 54 9.81 -16.25 33.49
C GLU A 54 10.39 -15.71 32.19
N MET A 55 11.69 -15.41 32.16
CA MET A 55 12.35 -14.92 30.96
C MET A 55 12.75 -16.07 30.03
N GLU A 56 13.26 -17.17 30.60
CA GLU A 56 13.70 -18.37 29.86
C GLU A 56 12.54 -19.09 29.15
N GLU A 57 11.42 -19.29 29.84
CA GLU A 57 10.28 -20.07 29.35
C GLU A 57 9.39 -19.27 28.39
N ASN A 58 9.44 -17.93 28.44
CA ASN A 58 8.60 -17.05 27.62
C ASN A 58 9.44 -16.29 26.57
N VAL A 59 9.96 -15.11 26.91
CA VAL A 59 10.54 -14.16 25.95
C VAL A 59 11.80 -14.69 25.25
N TYR A 60 12.56 -15.57 25.90
CA TYR A 60 13.74 -16.20 25.29
C TYR A 60 13.34 -17.20 24.20
N GLN A 61 12.33 -18.03 24.44
CA GLN A 61 11.79 -18.95 23.42
C GLN A 61 11.30 -18.18 22.19
N GLU A 62 10.68 -17.01 22.40
CA GLU A 62 10.21 -16.15 21.31
C GLU A 62 11.34 -15.45 20.55
N TYR A 63 12.44 -15.14 21.23
CA TYR A 63 13.63 -14.54 20.64
C TYR A 63 14.38 -15.54 19.75
N GLN A 64 14.37 -16.83 20.11
CA GLN A 64 15.04 -17.87 19.36
C GLN A 64 14.50 -17.99 17.93
N GLY A 65 15.41 -18.15 16.97
CA GLY A 65 15.06 -18.23 15.54
C GLY A 65 14.67 -16.90 14.88
N THR A 66 14.63 -15.79 15.64
CA THR A 66 14.47 -14.45 15.04
C THR A 66 15.76 -14.01 14.34
N ILE A 67 15.68 -12.97 13.51
CA ILE A 67 16.87 -12.39 12.84
C ILE A 67 17.90 -11.80 13.83
N HIS A 68 17.48 -11.51 15.06
CA HIS A 68 18.37 -11.04 16.11
C HIS A 68 19.11 -12.20 16.80
N ASP A 69 18.56 -13.41 16.75
CA ASP A 69 19.19 -14.64 17.25
C ASP A 69 20.05 -15.35 16.20
N ALA A 70 19.54 -15.56 14.98
CA ALA A 70 20.26 -16.26 13.93
C ALA A 70 20.24 -15.44 12.64
N ASN A 71 21.42 -15.02 12.18
CA ASN A 71 21.57 -14.24 10.95
C ASN A 71 22.87 -14.54 10.22
N ARG A 72 22.96 -14.03 8.99
CA ARG A 72 24.09 -14.27 8.08
C ARG A 72 25.42 -13.62 8.48
N SER A 73 25.42 -12.60 9.34
CA SER A 73 26.65 -11.88 9.72
C SER A 73 27.30 -12.45 10.98
N GLY A 74 26.57 -13.25 11.76
CA GLY A 74 27.01 -13.75 13.06
C GLY A 74 26.99 -12.70 14.17
N VAL A 75 26.63 -11.44 13.86
CA VAL A 75 26.47 -10.37 14.85
C VAL A 75 25.05 -10.38 15.38
N ARG A 76 24.89 -10.63 16.68
CA ARG A 76 23.59 -10.80 17.34
C ARG A 76 23.30 -9.63 18.27
N ALA A 77 22.03 -9.23 18.33
CA ALA A 77 21.54 -8.30 19.33
C ALA A 77 20.95 -9.11 20.48
N THR A 78 21.57 -9.04 21.65
CA THR A 78 21.13 -9.78 22.84
C THR A 78 20.07 -9.01 23.63
N CYS A 79 19.54 -9.60 24.70
CA CYS A 79 18.51 -8.97 25.54
C CYS A 79 18.89 -7.54 25.96
N SER A 80 20.14 -7.33 26.38
CA SER A 80 20.60 -6.03 26.87
C SER A 80 20.78 -4.99 25.77
N ASP A 81 21.12 -5.39 24.54
CA ASP A 81 21.26 -4.45 23.41
C ASP A 81 19.96 -3.69 23.12
N CYS A 82 18.81 -4.31 23.40
CA CYS A 82 17.47 -3.73 23.21
C CYS A 82 16.84 -3.18 24.50
N HIS A 83 17.05 -3.84 25.65
CA HIS A 83 16.35 -3.49 26.90
C HIS A 83 17.19 -2.70 27.90
N VAL A 84 18.50 -2.55 27.66
CA VAL A 84 19.43 -1.85 28.55
C VAL A 84 20.22 -0.79 27.75
N PRO A 85 20.07 0.50 28.06
CA PRO A 85 20.81 1.54 27.36
C PRO A 85 22.33 1.35 27.46
N LYS A 86 23.06 1.61 26.37
CA LYS A 86 24.54 1.53 26.37
C LYS A 86 25.19 2.68 27.13
N SER A 87 24.62 3.88 27.06
CA SER A 87 25.13 5.07 27.73
C SER A 87 24.98 4.96 29.25
N TRP A 88 26.07 5.27 29.99
CA TRP A 88 26.16 5.00 31.43
C TRP A 88 25.00 5.59 32.24
N GLY A 89 24.65 6.87 32.02
CA GLY A 89 23.57 7.52 32.77
C GLY A 89 22.21 6.82 32.58
N HIS A 90 21.83 6.54 31.33
CA HIS A 90 20.58 5.85 31.04
C HIS A 90 20.60 4.38 31.47
N LYS A 91 21.76 3.71 31.38
CA LYS A 91 21.97 2.35 31.90
C LYS A 91 21.66 2.30 33.40
N MET A 92 22.22 3.25 34.16
CA MET A 92 22.02 3.32 35.61
C MET A 92 20.55 3.57 35.96
N ILE A 93 19.86 4.49 35.27
CA ILE A 93 18.42 4.73 35.46
C ILE A 93 17.63 3.45 35.22
N ARG A 94 17.86 2.75 34.11
CA ARG A 94 17.18 1.50 33.77
C ARG A 94 17.44 0.40 34.80
N LYS A 95 18.66 0.29 35.30
CA LYS A 95 19.06 -0.69 36.33
C LYS A 95 18.41 -0.39 37.69
N ILE A 96 18.26 0.88 38.05
CA ILE A 96 17.47 1.29 39.22
C ILE A 96 15.99 0.91 39.01
N GLN A 97 15.42 1.18 37.84
CA GLN A 97 14.05 0.78 37.51
C GLN A 97 13.84 -0.75 37.55
N ALA A 98 14.86 -1.53 37.14
CA ALA A 98 14.83 -2.99 37.15
C ALA A 98 14.70 -3.58 38.56
N SER A 99 14.99 -2.82 39.63
CA SER A 99 14.73 -3.27 41.00
C SER A 99 13.27 -3.64 41.24
N LYS A 100 12.33 -3.02 40.51
CA LYS A 100 10.90 -3.39 40.54
C LYS A 100 10.63 -4.79 39.96
N GLU A 101 11.43 -5.24 39.00
CA GLU A 101 11.28 -6.58 38.42
C GLU A 101 11.64 -7.66 39.44
N VAL A 102 12.69 -7.43 40.25
CA VAL A 102 13.05 -8.31 41.38
C VAL A 102 11.92 -8.36 42.43
N TRP A 103 11.32 -7.21 42.74
CA TRP A 103 10.16 -7.15 43.63
C TRP A 103 8.97 -7.96 43.09
N HIS A 104 8.66 -7.82 41.80
CA HIS A 104 7.56 -8.57 41.17
C HIS A 104 7.85 -10.07 40.99
N LYS A 105 9.12 -10.46 40.84
CA LYS A 105 9.58 -11.84 40.91
C LYS A 105 9.29 -12.43 42.29
N MET A 106 9.64 -11.74 43.37
CA MET A 106 9.35 -12.19 44.73
C MET A 106 7.84 -12.33 45.01
N LEU A 107 7.02 -11.48 44.39
CA LEU A 107 5.56 -11.56 44.48
C LEU A 107 4.91 -12.63 43.59
N GLY A 108 5.66 -13.32 42.72
CA GLY A 108 5.08 -14.28 41.77
C GLY A 108 4.09 -13.64 40.79
N SER A 109 4.34 -12.38 40.39
CA SER A 109 3.41 -11.57 39.61
C SER A 109 3.22 -12.04 38.17
N ILE A 110 4.18 -12.81 37.63
CA ILE A 110 4.27 -13.36 36.27
C ILE A 110 5.00 -14.72 36.25
N ASP A 111 5.01 -15.46 37.36
CA ASP A 111 5.80 -16.67 37.57
C ASP A 111 5.29 -17.94 36.84
N THR A 112 4.22 -17.84 36.06
CA THR A 112 3.78 -18.90 35.15
C THR A 112 3.52 -18.32 33.76
N PRO A 113 3.59 -19.12 32.69
CA PRO A 113 3.28 -18.66 31.33
C PRO A 113 1.91 -18.00 31.22
N GLU A 114 0.90 -18.51 31.91
CA GLU A 114 -0.47 -17.95 31.88
C GLU A 114 -0.52 -16.57 32.55
N LYS A 115 0.18 -16.38 33.67
CA LYS A 115 0.27 -15.08 34.34
C LYS A 115 1.07 -14.08 33.51
N PHE A 116 2.15 -14.53 32.87
CA PHE A 116 2.94 -13.71 31.96
C PHE A 116 2.08 -13.24 30.78
N ASP A 117 1.39 -14.17 30.12
CA ASP A 117 0.47 -13.88 29.01
C ASP A 117 -0.66 -12.94 29.43
N GLY A 118 -1.25 -13.14 30.61
CA GLY A 118 -2.27 -12.25 31.17
C GLY A 118 -1.79 -10.81 31.40
N LYS A 119 -0.47 -10.57 31.53
CA LYS A 119 0.13 -9.23 31.67
C LYS A 119 0.93 -8.79 30.45
N ARG A 120 0.99 -9.58 29.38
CA ARG A 120 1.87 -9.35 28.24
C ARG A 120 1.66 -8.00 27.59
N LEU A 121 0.41 -7.61 27.33
CA LEU A 121 0.09 -6.30 26.75
C LEU A 121 0.56 -5.15 27.66
N HIS A 122 0.36 -5.27 28.97
CA HIS A 122 0.80 -4.27 29.93
C HIS A 122 2.33 -4.13 29.94
N LEU A 123 3.06 -5.26 29.97
CA LEU A 123 4.52 -5.26 29.91
C LEU A 123 5.04 -4.69 28.59
N ALA A 124 4.41 -5.06 27.47
CA ALA A 124 4.76 -4.56 26.15
C ALA A 124 4.56 -3.03 26.06
N LYS A 125 3.45 -2.49 26.59
CA LYS A 125 3.19 -1.04 26.66
C LYS A 125 4.30 -0.29 27.40
N ASN A 126 4.80 -0.83 28.52
CA ASN A 126 5.89 -0.22 29.27
C ASN A 126 7.18 -0.14 28.43
N VAL A 127 7.52 -1.22 27.73
CA VAL A 127 8.70 -1.27 26.85
C VAL A 127 8.52 -0.33 25.65
N TRP A 128 7.36 -0.35 24.98
CA TRP A 128 7.09 0.53 23.84
C TRP A 128 7.11 2.00 24.24
N HIS A 129 6.55 2.35 25.39
CA HIS A 129 6.61 3.72 25.92
C HIS A 129 8.05 4.15 26.19
N SER A 130 8.86 3.28 26.81
CA SER A 130 10.28 3.55 27.02
C SER A 130 11.02 3.75 25.69
N MET A 131 10.82 2.89 24.71
CA MET A 131 11.47 2.99 23.39
C MET A 131 10.98 4.20 22.60
N LYS A 132 9.69 4.57 22.70
CA LYS A 132 9.14 5.77 22.04
C LYS A 132 9.75 7.04 22.64
N SER A 133 9.76 7.16 23.97
CA SER A 133 10.27 8.33 24.69
C SER A 133 11.78 8.55 24.55
N THR A 134 12.54 7.53 24.16
CA THR A 134 13.99 7.63 23.90
C THR A 134 14.35 7.69 22.42
N ASP A 135 13.38 7.96 21.53
CA ASP A 135 13.57 7.93 20.08
C ASP A 135 14.20 6.60 19.61
N SER A 136 13.75 5.49 20.19
CA SER A 136 14.24 4.13 19.92
C SER A 136 15.78 4.03 19.92
N ARG A 137 16.43 4.75 20.85
CA ARG A 137 17.89 4.85 20.97
C ARG A 137 18.58 3.49 20.87
N GLU A 138 18.02 2.48 21.54
CA GLU A 138 18.57 1.14 21.56
C GLU A 138 18.54 0.47 20.17
N CYS A 139 17.46 0.66 19.40
CA CYS A 139 17.37 0.21 18.01
C CYS A 139 18.42 0.91 17.15
N ARG A 140 18.58 2.22 17.31
CA ARG A 140 19.49 3.05 16.50
C ARG A 140 20.98 2.76 16.72
N ASN A 141 21.35 2.09 17.81
CA ASN A 141 22.73 1.61 17.97
C ASN A 141 23.18 0.68 16.83
N CYS A 142 22.23 0.00 16.17
CA CYS A 142 22.47 -0.90 15.05
C CYS A 142 21.71 -0.49 13.77
N HIS A 143 20.58 0.19 13.93
CA HIS A 143 19.66 0.63 12.88
C HIS A 143 19.54 2.15 12.84
N ASP A 144 20.67 2.84 12.63
CA ASP A 144 20.65 4.29 12.52
C ASP A 144 20.28 4.75 11.10
N PHE A 145 19.34 5.68 10.99
CA PHE A 145 18.93 6.27 9.70
C PHE A 145 20.10 6.88 8.94
N ASP A 146 21.08 7.44 9.65
CA ASP A 146 22.27 8.04 9.06
C ASP A 146 23.12 7.00 8.36
N THR A 147 23.12 5.74 8.82
CA THR A 147 24.01 4.68 8.31
C THR A 147 23.32 3.62 7.49
N MET A 148 21.99 3.57 7.52
CA MET A 148 21.19 2.69 6.66
C MET A 148 21.49 2.94 5.18
N ASP A 149 21.51 1.85 4.40
CA ASP A 149 21.69 1.90 2.94
C ASP A 149 20.32 1.87 2.24
N PRO A 150 19.87 2.97 1.59
CA PRO A 150 18.60 3.02 0.87
C PRO A 150 18.55 2.05 -0.32
N ALA A 151 19.69 1.70 -0.91
CA ALA A 151 19.77 0.79 -2.06
C ALA A 151 19.48 -0.67 -1.66
N LYS A 152 19.62 -1.02 -0.38
CA LYS A 152 19.34 -2.37 0.15
C LYS A 152 17.95 -2.53 0.75
N GLN A 153 17.14 -1.48 0.72
CA GLN A 153 15.78 -1.49 1.25
C GLN A 153 14.76 -1.72 0.14
N LYS A 154 13.67 -2.40 0.49
CA LYS A 154 12.50 -2.47 -0.40
C LYS A 154 11.95 -1.05 -0.62
N PRO A 155 11.44 -0.71 -1.82
CA PRO A 155 10.96 0.65 -2.13
C PRO A 155 9.97 1.21 -1.09
N ARG A 156 8.99 0.39 -0.66
CA ARG A 156 8.02 0.75 0.38
C ARG A 156 8.68 1.07 1.73
N ALA A 157 9.61 0.24 2.18
CA ALA A 157 10.34 0.45 3.44
C ALA A 157 11.20 1.71 3.38
N ARG A 158 11.88 1.94 2.24
CA ARG A 158 12.68 3.14 1.99
C ARG A 158 11.83 4.41 2.09
N LYS A 159 10.67 4.44 1.41
CA LYS A 159 9.72 5.57 1.50
C LYS A 159 9.25 5.80 2.93
N GLN A 160 8.88 4.74 3.67
CA GLN A 160 8.44 4.88 5.06
C GLN A 160 9.56 5.35 6.01
N HIS A 161 10.81 4.95 5.80
CA HIS A 161 11.94 5.50 6.56
C HIS A 161 12.18 6.99 6.24
N MET A 162 12.03 7.41 4.99
CA MET A 162 12.07 8.84 4.62
C MET A 162 10.96 9.63 5.32
N ASN A 163 9.74 9.11 5.30
CA ASN A 163 8.61 9.71 6.02
C ASN A 163 8.86 9.74 7.53
N ALA A 164 9.45 8.69 8.10
CA ALA A 164 9.79 8.64 9.52
C ALA A 164 10.75 9.77 9.93
N MET A 165 11.78 10.04 9.12
CA MET A 165 12.70 11.14 9.36
C MET A 165 12.02 12.51 9.23
N ARG A 166 11.23 12.70 8.16
CA ARG A 166 10.53 13.96 7.86
C ARG A 166 9.41 14.30 8.85
N GLN A 167 8.76 13.29 9.42
CA GLN A 167 7.61 13.45 10.32
C GLN A 167 7.95 13.29 11.80
N GLY A 168 9.18 12.89 12.15
CA GLY A 168 9.60 12.72 13.54
C GLY A 168 9.08 11.42 14.17
N MET A 169 9.14 10.33 13.43
CA MET A 169 8.76 9.00 13.91
C MET A 169 9.95 8.23 14.46
N THR A 170 9.65 7.30 15.35
CA THR A 170 10.57 6.37 16.00
C THR A 170 10.41 4.98 15.41
N CYS A 171 11.40 4.11 15.61
CA CYS A 171 11.37 2.73 15.09
C CYS A 171 10.14 1.96 15.59
N ILE A 172 9.78 2.15 16.87
CA ILE A 172 8.65 1.43 17.50
C ILE A 172 7.29 1.92 17.01
N ASP A 173 7.20 3.03 16.26
CA ASP A 173 5.92 3.45 15.66
C ASP A 173 5.42 2.43 14.64
N CYS A 174 6.35 1.77 13.93
CA CYS A 174 6.05 0.75 12.93
C CYS A 174 6.46 -0.66 13.40
N HIS A 175 7.58 -0.81 14.12
CA HIS A 175 8.16 -2.12 14.45
C HIS A 175 7.80 -2.61 15.87
N LYS A 176 6.52 -2.90 16.13
CA LYS A 176 6.08 -3.49 17.43
C LYS A 176 6.07 -5.02 17.38
N GLY A 177 6.66 -5.67 18.39
CA GLY A 177 6.71 -7.14 18.49
C GLY A 177 7.76 -7.76 17.56
N ILE A 178 8.99 -7.25 17.59
CA ILE A 178 10.07 -7.63 16.66
C ILE A 178 10.64 -9.01 17.01
N ALA A 179 11.03 -9.19 18.28
CA ALA A 179 11.66 -10.42 18.78
C ALA A 179 10.74 -11.21 19.72
N HIS A 180 9.53 -10.70 19.95
CA HIS A 180 8.57 -11.25 20.90
C HIS A 180 7.18 -11.26 20.28
N LYS A 181 6.30 -12.12 20.79
CA LYS A 181 4.93 -12.29 20.33
C LYS A 181 4.24 -10.93 20.20
N LYS A 182 3.69 -10.70 19.01
CA LYS A 182 2.96 -9.48 18.66
C LYS A 182 1.65 -9.42 19.48
N VAL A 183 1.45 -8.31 20.19
CA VAL A 183 0.23 -8.05 20.99
C VAL A 183 -0.37 -6.66 20.75
N HIS A 184 0.12 -5.89 19.77
CA HIS A 184 -0.40 -4.54 19.52
C HIS A 184 -1.76 -4.54 18.83
N ASP A 185 -2.17 -5.67 18.28
CA ASP A 185 -3.52 -5.97 17.77
C ASP A 185 -4.57 -6.04 18.89
N GLN A 186 -4.15 -6.22 20.14
CA GLN A 186 -5.01 -6.20 21.32
C GLN A 186 -5.29 -4.77 21.84
N LEU A 187 -4.65 -3.75 21.27
CA LEU A 187 -4.90 -2.36 21.62
C LEU A 187 -6.21 -1.88 21.00
N GLU A 188 -6.92 -1.01 21.73
CA GLU A 188 -7.96 -0.19 21.11
C GLU A 188 -7.33 0.70 20.02
N ASP A 189 -8.06 0.93 18.93
CA ASP A 189 -7.54 1.71 17.78
C ASP A 189 -7.11 3.12 18.18
N GLU A 190 -7.86 3.77 19.07
CA GLU A 190 -7.49 5.07 19.67
C GLU A 190 -6.14 5.03 20.38
N GLU A 191 -5.92 3.98 21.18
CA GLU A 191 -4.70 3.86 21.96
C GLU A 191 -3.50 3.61 21.04
N LEU A 192 -3.64 2.72 20.05
CA LEU A 192 -2.59 2.47 19.07
C LEU A 192 -2.27 3.72 18.25
N GLU A 193 -3.28 4.46 17.79
CA GLU A 193 -3.08 5.73 17.07
C GLU A 193 -2.32 6.74 17.93
N GLN A 194 -2.74 6.94 19.19
CA GLN A 194 -2.07 7.85 20.11
C GLN A 194 -0.61 7.42 20.39
N MET A 195 -0.36 6.13 20.60
CA MET A 195 0.99 5.61 20.84
C MET A 195 1.92 5.71 19.62
N THR A 196 1.38 5.87 18.41
CA THR A 196 2.12 5.93 17.15
C THR A 196 2.17 7.32 16.54
N GLN A 197 1.69 8.34 17.26
CA GLN A 197 1.77 9.72 16.79
C GLN A 197 3.23 10.14 16.59
N PRO A 198 3.55 10.80 15.47
CA PRO A 198 4.88 11.38 15.28
C PRO A 198 5.14 12.45 16.34
N ASP A 199 6.41 12.58 16.73
CA ASP A 199 6.86 13.63 17.64
C ASP A 199 7.61 14.69 16.81
N PRO A 200 7.05 15.90 16.63
CA PRO A 200 7.70 16.95 15.85
C PRO A 200 9.11 17.32 16.35
N SER A 201 9.42 17.08 17.64
CA SER A 201 10.76 17.32 18.18
C SER A 201 11.81 16.32 17.69
N LEU A 202 11.39 15.20 17.08
CA LEU A 202 12.24 14.14 16.54
C LEU A 202 12.41 14.21 15.03
N ILE A 203 11.85 15.24 14.38
CA ILE A 203 12.09 15.53 12.95
C ILE A 203 13.58 15.73 12.75
N ARG A 204 14.13 15.04 11.74
CA ARG A 204 15.55 15.10 11.42
C ARG A 204 15.78 15.37 9.95
N GLU A 205 16.90 15.99 9.65
CA GLU A 205 17.35 16.16 8.28
C GLU A 205 17.60 14.79 7.66
N VAL A 206 17.14 14.63 6.41
CA VAL A 206 17.37 13.39 5.67
C VAL A 206 18.85 13.35 5.25
N PRO A 207 19.60 12.29 5.58
CA PRO A 207 21.03 12.25 5.25
C PRO A 207 21.25 12.32 3.73
N GLN A 208 22.30 13.03 3.31
CA GLN A 208 22.56 13.32 1.88
C GLN A 208 22.55 12.06 0.99
N ARG A 209 23.08 10.93 1.48
CA ARG A 209 23.08 9.65 0.76
C ARG A 209 21.67 9.19 0.31
N TRP A 210 20.64 9.52 1.09
CA TRP A 210 19.26 9.16 0.79
C TRP A 210 18.69 10.08 -0.30
N LEU A 211 18.97 11.38 -0.21
CA LEU A 211 18.60 12.36 -1.22
C LEU A 211 19.29 12.07 -2.56
N ASP A 212 20.58 11.73 -2.52
CA ASP A 212 21.34 11.34 -3.70
C ASP A 212 20.76 10.07 -4.34
N PHE A 213 20.36 9.09 -3.52
CA PHE A 213 19.71 7.87 -4.02
C PHE A 213 18.35 8.18 -4.66
N GLU A 214 17.50 8.97 -4.02
CA GLU A 214 16.19 9.38 -4.56
C GLU A 214 16.35 10.10 -5.89
N LYS A 215 17.33 11.01 -5.98
CA LYS A 215 17.68 11.70 -7.22
C LYS A 215 18.17 10.73 -8.30
N GLN A 216 19.11 9.83 -7.99
CA GLN A 216 19.62 8.84 -8.95
C GLN A 216 18.54 7.87 -9.44
N GLU A 217 17.59 7.51 -8.57
CA GLU A 217 16.44 6.69 -8.94
C GLU A 217 15.52 7.43 -9.90
N ALA A 218 15.17 8.69 -9.59
CA ALA A 218 14.37 9.53 -10.48
C ALA A 218 15.05 9.76 -11.85
N GLU A 219 16.37 10.02 -11.85
CA GLU A 219 17.16 10.18 -13.08
C GLU A 219 17.20 8.90 -13.91
N ARG A 220 17.33 7.73 -13.27
CA ARG A 220 17.29 6.43 -13.96
C ARG A 220 15.91 6.16 -14.56
N GLU A 221 14.84 6.38 -13.79
CA GLU A 221 13.47 6.21 -14.28
C GLU A 221 13.18 7.17 -15.46
N GLN A 222 13.66 8.42 -15.40
CA GLN A 222 13.54 9.36 -16.50
C GLN A 222 14.36 8.96 -17.72
N ALA A 223 15.59 8.48 -17.54
CA ALA A 223 16.42 7.98 -18.63
C ALA A 223 15.79 6.76 -19.32
N GLU A 224 15.19 5.85 -18.55
CA GLU A 224 14.43 4.72 -19.08
C GLU A 224 13.20 5.19 -19.88
N LYS A 225 12.44 6.18 -19.38
CA LYS A 225 11.32 6.80 -20.11
C LYS A 225 11.78 7.44 -21.43
N VAL A 226 12.88 8.19 -21.43
CA VAL A 226 13.44 8.84 -22.64
C VAL A 226 13.94 7.79 -23.64
N ALA A 227 14.67 6.77 -23.19
CA ALA A 227 15.13 5.69 -24.05
C ALA A 227 13.95 4.90 -24.66
N ALA A 228 12.92 4.62 -23.86
CA ALA A 228 11.69 4.01 -24.34
C ALA A 228 10.99 4.89 -25.39
N LYS A 229 10.90 6.20 -25.15
CA LYS A 229 10.34 7.16 -26.12
C LYS A 229 11.11 7.19 -27.43
N ALA A 230 12.43 7.33 -27.39
CA ALA A 230 13.27 7.31 -28.59
C ALA A 230 13.12 6.01 -29.39
N LYS A 231 13.06 4.86 -28.70
CA LYS A 231 12.85 3.55 -29.34
C LYS A 231 11.47 3.45 -30.00
N ARG A 232 10.42 4.04 -29.41
CA ARG A 232 9.08 4.11 -30.02
C ARG A 232 9.07 5.00 -31.24
N GLU A 233 9.63 6.20 -31.15
CA GLU A 233 9.73 7.15 -32.27
C GLU A 233 10.51 6.55 -33.45
N GLN A 234 11.60 5.84 -33.17
CA GLN A 234 12.35 5.11 -34.19
C GLN A 234 11.49 4.03 -34.87
N ARG A 235 10.82 3.18 -34.09
CA ARG A 235 9.93 2.13 -34.64
C ARG A 235 8.79 2.71 -35.47
N ALA A 236 8.18 3.80 -35.01
CA ALA A 236 7.11 4.50 -35.72
C ALA A 236 7.62 5.07 -37.05
N ALA A 237 8.81 5.69 -37.07
CA ALA A 237 9.44 6.19 -38.29
C ALA A 237 9.79 5.07 -39.28
N GLU A 238 10.34 3.95 -38.79
CA GLU A 238 10.64 2.76 -39.60
C GLU A 238 9.36 2.17 -40.23
N LYS A 239 8.27 2.07 -39.47
CA LYS A 239 6.96 1.58 -39.96
C LYS A 239 6.33 2.54 -40.96
N LYS A 240 6.41 3.86 -40.73
CA LYS A 240 5.95 4.87 -41.70
C LYS A 240 6.72 4.77 -43.02
N LEU A 241 8.05 4.66 -42.96
CA LEU A 241 8.88 4.47 -44.15
C LEU A 241 8.53 3.16 -44.87
N ALA A 242 8.33 2.07 -44.13
CA ALA A 242 7.92 0.79 -44.72
C ALA A 242 6.55 0.87 -45.40
N ALA A 243 5.58 1.58 -44.80
CA ALA A 243 4.27 1.81 -45.37
C ALA A 243 4.33 2.68 -46.65
N GLU A 244 5.13 3.76 -46.63
CA GLU A 244 5.38 4.60 -47.81
C GLU A 244 6.04 3.80 -48.95
N GLN A 245 7.03 2.96 -48.62
CA GLN A 245 7.68 2.07 -49.59
C GLN A 245 6.71 1.00 -50.14
N ALA A 246 5.84 0.44 -49.30
CA ALA A 246 4.82 -0.51 -49.72
C ALA A 246 3.77 0.14 -50.63
N ALA A 247 3.33 1.36 -50.29
CA ALA A 247 2.40 2.15 -51.09
C ALA A 247 3.02 2.54 -52.44
N ALA A 248 4.28 2.96 -52.47
CA ALA A 248 5.01 3.25 -53.70
C ALA A 248 5.15 2.00 -54.60
N LYS A 249 5.51 0.85 -54.02
CA LYS A 249 5.56 -0.43 -54.75
C LYS A 249 4.19 -0.87 -55.26
N ALA A 250 3.12 -0.67 -54.48
CA ALA A 250 1.76 -0.97 -54.91
C ALA A 250 1.30 -0.04 -56.04
N ALA A 251 1.66 1.24 -55.99
CA ALA A 251 1.38 2.19 -57.07
C ALA A 251 2.16 1.86 -58.36
N GLU A 252 3.42 1.44 -58.25
CA GLU A 252 4.24 0.97 -59.36
C GLU A 252 3.71 -0.35 -59.95
N ALA A 253 3.29 -1.29 -59.09
CA ALA A 253 2.63 -2.54 -59.50
C ALA A 253 1.28 -2.27 -60.19
N ALA A 254 0.47 -1.32 -59.69
CA ALA A 254 -0.79 -0.91 -60.31
C ALA A 254 -0.57 -0.19 -61.65
N ALA A 255 0.50 0.60 -61.78
CA ALA A 255 0.91 1.20 -63.05
C ALA A 255 1.39 0.15 -64.07
N THR A 256 1.96 -0.96 -63.59
CA THR A 256 2.40 -2.09 -64.43
C THR A 256 1.26 -3.06 -64.76
N GLN A 257 0.21 -3.13 -63.94
CA GLN A 257 -1.00 -3.95 -64.13
C GLN A 257 -2.12 -3.27 -64.94
N ALA A 258 -1.91 -2.05 -65.44
CA ALA A 258 -2.80 -1.43 -66.43
C ALA A 258 -2.86 -2.19 -67.79
N THR A 259 -2.11 -3.29 -67.93
CA THR A 259 -2.19 -4.24 -69.04
C THR A 259 -2.34 -5.68 -68.55
N THR A 260 -3.36 -5.99 -67.73
CA THR A 260 -4.15 -7.24 -67.77
C THR A 260 -5.10 -7.31 -66.58
N ALA A 261 -6.40 -7.23 -66.85
CA ALA A 261 -7.43 -7.49 -65.85
C ALA A 261 -7.83 -8.97 -65.85
N SER A 262 -7.91 -9.60 -64.67
CA SER A 262 -9.05 -10.46 -64.27
C SER A 262 -8.91 -11.09 -62.87
N THR A 263 -10.05 -11.03 -62.15
CA THR A 263 -10.65 -11.97 -61.18
C THR A 263 -10.04 -12.22 -59.79
N GLU A 264 -10.82 -11.75 -58.80
CA GLU A 264 -11.31 -12.41 -57.56
C GLU A 264 -10.41 -13.36 -56.75
N ASN A 265 -10.16 -12.97 -55.50
CA ASN A 265 -10.43 -13.83 -54.34
C ASN A 265 -10.49 -12.99 -53.05
N THR A 266 -11.64 -12.96 -52.39
CA THR A 266 -11.80 -12.40 -51.04
C THR A 266 -11.64 -13.49 -50.00
N GLU A 267 -10.42 -13.66 -49.49
CA GLU A 267 -10.18 -14.26 -48.17
C GLU A 267 -10.20 -13.14 -47.13
N LYS A 268 -11.16 -13.23 -46.20
CA LYS A 268 -11.29 -12.32 -45.07
C LYS A 268 -10.27 -12.72 -44.00
N ALA A 269 -9.06 -12.20 -44.10
CA ALA A 269 -8.10 -12.21 -43.01
C ALA A 269 -8.62 -11.30 -41.88
N ALA A 270 -8.67 -11.83 -40.66
CA ALA A 270 -8.99 -11.05 -39.47
C ALA A 270 -7.90 -9.99 -39.23
N THR A 271 -8.28 -8.72 -39.26
CA THR A 271 -7.43 -7.58 -38.90
C THR A 271 -7.57 -7.28 -37.40
N PRO A 272 -6.47 -7.26 -36.61
CA PRO A 272 -6.46 -6.55 -35.35
C PRO A 272 -5.94 -5.13 -35.63
N ASP A 273 -6.86 -4.23 -35.93
CA ASP A 273 -6.77 -2.77 -35.80
C ASP A 273 -8.13 -2.23 -36.29
N ALA A 274 -9.18 -2.40 -35.47
CA ALA A 274 -10.53 -2.01 -35.85
C ALA A 274 -10.67 -0.49 -36.00
N SER A 275 -9.80 0.29 -35.34
CA SER A 275 -9.80 1.75 -35.31
C SER A 275 -8.83 2.44 -36.28
N GLY A 276 -7.99 1.67 -37.01
CA GLY A 276 -6.95 2.22 -37.87
C GLY A 276 -5.92 3.09 -37.11
N ILE A 277 -5.69 2.79 -35.83
CA ILE A 277 -4.74 3.47 -34.95
C ILE A 277 -3.43 2.70 -34.94
N SER A 278 -2.31 3.40 -35.15
CA SER A 278 -1.00 2.78 -34.99
C SER A 278 -0.56 2.83 -33.53
N TRP A 279 -0.94 1.83 -32.73
CA TRP A 279 -0.66 1.78 -31.29
C TRP A 279 0.84 1.85 -30.92
N ASP A 280 1.76 1.59 -31.86
CA ASP A 280 3.21 1.72 -31.65
C ASP A 280 3.67 3.13 -31.23
N VAL A 281 2.88 4.16 -31.54
CA VAL A 281 3.19 5.56 -31.16
C VAL A 281 2.91 5.84 -29.68
N ALA A 282 1.95 5.12 -29.10
CA ALA A 282 1.48 5.33 -27.75
C ALA A 282 2.44 4.70 -26.72
N PRO A 283 2.80 5.42 -25.64
CA PRO A 283 3.45 4.80 -24.50
C PRO A 283 2.63 3.62 -23.98
N SER A 284 3.27 2.47 -23.82
CA SER A 284 2.66 1.28 -23.23
C SER A 284 2.97 1.24 -21.74
N ARG A 285 1.93 1.10 -20.92
CA ARG A 285 2.02 0.93 -19.47
C ARG A 285 1.44 -0.41 -19.08
N GLU A 286 2.24 -1.25 -18.45
CA GLU A 286 1.73 -2.42 -17.72
C GLU A 286 1.14 -1.95 -16.38
N VAL A 287 -0.16 -2.13 -16.21
CA VAL A 287 -0.94 -1.88 -15.00
C VAL A 287 -1.19 -3.22 -14.31
N GLY A 288 -0.65 -3.36 -13.09
CA GLY A 288 -0.90 -4.55 -12.28
C GLY A 288 -2.29 -4.50 -11.66
N LEU A 289 -3.22 -5.35 -12.13
CA LEU A 289 -4.47 -5.58 -11.43
C LEU A 289 -4.29 -6.71 -10.42
N PHE A 290 -4.88 -6.58 -9.24
CA PHE A 290 -4.84 -7.62 -8.22
C PHE A 290 -6.23 -7.94 -7.69
N TYR A 291 -6.38 -9.17 -7.20
CA TYR A 291 -7.59 -9.62 -6.55
C TYR A 291 -7.70 -9.00 -5.14
N PRO A 292 -8.71 -8.16 -4.86
CA PRO A 292 -8.75 -7.36 -3.64
C PRO A 292 -9.45 -8.07 -2.47
N GLY A 293 -10.21 -9.14 -2.71
CA GLY A 293 -11.08 -9.74 -1.70
C GLY A 293 -12.05 -8.68 -1.12
N GLN A 294 -12.13 -8.60 0.21
CA GLN A 294 -12.99 -7.67 0.96
C GLN A 294 -12.23 -6.43 1.49
N SER A 295 -11.21 -5.96 0.79
CA SER A 295 -10.42 -4.77 1.18
C SER A 295 -11.10 -3.44 0.80
N SER A 296 -12.22 -3.11 1.44
CA SER A 296 -12.92 -1.80 1.29
C SER A 296 -12.02 -0.59 1.60
N MET A 297 -12.45 0.62 1.19
CA MET A 297 -11.83 1.88 1.59
C MET A 297 -11.69 1.99 3.11
N GLU A 298 -12.71 1.63 3.88
CA GLU A 298 -12.64 1.68 5.34
C GLU A 298 -11.60 0.71 5.92
N TRP A 299 -11.45 -0.48 5.33
CA TRP A 299 -10.38 -1.42 5.73
C TRP A 299 -8.99 -0.79 5.59
N THR A 300 -8.76 -0.01 4.52
CA THR A 300 -7.46 0.66 4.30
C THR A 300 -7.16 1.78 5.30
N LEU A 301 -8.20 2.33 5.96
CA LEU A 301 -8.13 3.51 6.83
C LEU A 301 -7.99 3.18 8.32
N VAL A 302 -8.10 1.91 8.69
CA VAL A 302 -7.94 1.44 10.07
C VAL A 302 -6.57 0.78 10.24
N GLY A 303 -5.74 1.35 11.11
CA GLY A 303 -4.34 0.94 11.30
C GLY A 303 -4.16 -0.51 11.74
N LYS A 304 -5.11 -1.09 12.49
CA LYS A 304 -5.06 -2.52 12.87
C LYS A 304 -5.25 -3.46 11.68
N TYR A 305 -6.01 -3.04 10.66
CA TYR A 305 -6.28 -3.83 9.46
C TYR A 305 -5.20 -3.62 8.40
N HIS A 306 -4.79 -2.37 8.20
CA HIS A 306 -3.85 -1.97 7.16
C HIS A 306 -2.78 -0.99 7.67
N GLY A 307 -1.51 -1.39 7.56
CA GLY A 307 -0.37 -0.58 8.01
C GLY A 307 -0.15 0.73 7.23
N GLY A 308 -0.81 0.89 6.07
CA GLY A 308 -0.74 2.10 5.25
C GLY A 308 -1.75 3.19 5.65
N ALA A 309 -2.61 2.97 6.65
CA ALA A 309 -3.66 3.94 7.01
C ALA A 309 -3.12 5.34 7.36
N ARG A 310 -1.98 5.42 8.07
CA ARG A 310 -1.35 6.68 8.46
C ARG A 310 -0.69 7.40 7.26
N PRO A 311 0.23 6.79 6.49
CA PRO A 311 0.81 7.46 5.32
C PRO A 311 -0.26 7.88 4.32
N PHE A 312 -1.32 7.08 4.13
CA PHE A 312 -2.45 7.45 3.28
C PHE A 312 -3.14 8.75 3.74
N LYS A 313 -3.44 8.87 5.03
CA LYS A 313 -4.00 10.10 5.62
C LYS A 313 -3.04 11.30 5.55
N ALA A 314 -1.74 11.05 5.42
CA ALA A 314 -0.72 12.08 5.19
C ALA A 314 -0.55 12.45 3.70
N GLY A 315 -1.35 11.86 2.80
CA GLY A 315 -1.36 12.21 1.38
C GLY A 315 -0.71 11.18 0.44
N ASP A 316 -0.08 10.12 0.96
CA ASP A 316 0.51 9.08 0.10
C ASP A 316 -0.58 8.36 -0.71
N ARG A 317 -0.31 8.10 -1.99
CA ARG A 317 -1.21 7.30 -2.83
C ARG A 317 -0.99 5.81 -2.62
N CYS A 318 -2.03 5.01 -2.86
CA CYS A 318 -1.92 3.55 -2.88
C CYS A 318 -0.88 3.10 -3.91
N PHE A 319 -0.86 3.77 -5.08
CA PHE A 319 0.13 3.56 -6.15
C PHE A 319 1.57 3.64 -5.65
N ASP A 320 1.92 4.71 -4.94
CA ASP A 320 3.30 4.96 -4.50
C ASP A 320 3.83 3.87 -3.54
N CYS A 321 2.93 3.15 -2.87
CA CYS A 321 3.28 2.07 -1.96
C CYS A 321 3.22 0.68 -2.60
N HIS A 322 2.30 0.46 -3.55
CA HIS A 322 1.89 -0.88 -3.96
C HIS A 322 2.04 -1.20 -5.45
N ASP A 323 2.44 -0.26 -6.33
CA ASP A 323 2.51 -0.52 -7.78
C ASP A 323 3.36 -1.76 -8.12
N LYS A 324 4.47 -1.95 -7.40
CA LYS A 324 5.39 -3.09 -7.57
C LYS A 324 5.05 -4.32 -6.70
N GLU A 325 3.92 -4.30 -5.99
CA GLU A 325 3.50 -5.35 -5.05
C GLU A 325 2.17 -6.02 -5.42
N THR A 326 1.43 -5.50 -6.42
CA THR A 326 0.09 -5.95 -6.81
C THR A 326 -0.02 -7.46 -7.02
N GLN A 327 0.92 -8.06 -7.76
CA GLN A 327 0.98 -9.52 -7.96
C GLN A 327 1.06 -10.28 -6.62
N ALA A 328 2.05 -9.94 -5.80
CA ALA A 328 2.28 -10.62 -4.52
C ALA A 328 1.13 -10.38 -3.52
N MET A 329 0.43 -9.25 -3.60
CA MET A 329 -0.77 -9.00 -2.81
C MET A 329 -1.91 -9.92 -3.23
N GLY A 330 -2.20 -9.96 -4.52
CA GLY A 330 -3.25 -10.82 -5.07
C GLY A 330 -3.03 -12.30 -4.75
N GLU A 331 -1.80 -12.79 -4.93
CA GLU A 331 -1.41 -14.17 -4.59
C GLU A 331 -1.68 -14.51 -3.11
N LYS A 332 -1.36 -13.61 -2.18
CA LYS A 332 -1.63 -13.82 -0.75
C LYS A 332 -3.12 -13.91 -0.42
N ILE A 333 -3.95 -13.17 -1.14
CA ILE A 333 -5.39 -13.13 -0.88
C ILE A 333 -6.04 -14.39 -1.45
N VAL A 334 -5.75 -14.77 -2.71
CA VAL A 334 -6.36 -15.97 -3.33
C VAL A 334 -5.90 -17.29 -2.70
N THR A 335 -4.74 -17.30 -2.03
CA THR A 335 -4.23 -18.47 -1.31
C THR A 335 -4.72 -18.55 0.14
N GLY A 336 -5.42 -17.53 0.65
CA GLY A 336 -5.83 -17.46 2.05
C GLY A 336 -4.71 -17.11 3.03
N ALA A 337 -3.49 -16.80 2.56
CA ALA A 337 -2.40 -16.34 3.42
C ALA A 337 -2.70 -15.00 4.12
N LYS A 338 -3.76 -14.29 3.70
CA LYS A 338 -4.34 -13.12 4.36
C LYS A 338 -5.80 -13.42 4.72
N GLU A 339 -5.97 -14.18 5.80
CA GLU A 339 -7.24 -14.81 6.22
C GLU A 339 -8.40 -13.81 6.44
N ASP A 340 -8.11 -12.54 6.71
CA ASP A 340 -9.11 -11.50 6.96
C ASP A 340 -9.74 -10.88 5.69
N LEU A 341 -9.23 -11.20 4.50
CA LEU A 341 -9.66 -10.55 3.26
C LEU A 341 -10.50 -11.42 2.33
N GLU A 342 -10.36 -12.75 2.37
CA GLU A 342 -11.17 -13.63 1.54
C GLU A 342 -11.71 -14.81 2.33
N PRO A 343 -12.97 -14.75 2.79
CA PRO A 343 -13.60 -15.89 3.46
C PRO A 343 -13.94 -17.03 2.49
N ASN A 344 -14.16 -16.75 1.19
CA ASN A 344 -14.63 -17.70 0.19
C ASN A 344 -13.55 -17.91 -0.88
N LEU A 345 -12.53 -18.71 -0.56
CA LEU A 345 -11.44 -19.02 -1.49
C LEU A 345 -11.96 -19.78 -2.73
N ILE A 346 -11.45 -19.38 -3.91
CA ILE A 346 -11.73 -20.06 -5.19
C ILE A 346 -10.43 -20.76 -5.62
N PRO A 347 -10.36 -22.10 -5.51
CA PRO A 347 -9.17 -22.86 -5.91
C PRO A 347 -8.79 -22.58 -7.36
N GLY A 348 -7.52 -22.28 -7.61
CA GLY A 348 -7.01 -22.00 -8.96
C GLY A 348 -7.24 -20.57 -9.45
N LYS A 349 -7.97 -19.72 -8.72
CA LYS A 349 -8.14 -18.31 -9.11
C LYS A 349 -6.80 -17.58 -9.12
N ARG A 350 -6.49 -16.91 -10.23
CA ARG A 350 -5.27 -16.10 -10.35
C ARG A 350 -5.31 -14.90 -9.40
N GLY A 351 -4.18 -14.58 -8.80
CA GLY A 351 -4.04 -13.43 -7.89
C GLY A 351 -4.01 -12.08 -8.61
N SER A 352 -3.50 -12.03 -9.84
CA SER A 352 -3.27 -10.77 -10.56
C SER A 352 -3.38 -10.90 -12.06
N ILE A 353 -3.55 -9.75 -12.73
CA ILE A 353 -3.59 -9.61 -14.18
C ILE A 353 -2.59 -8.52 -14.60
N PRO A 354 -1.62 -8.83 -15.47
CA PRO A 354 -0.81 -7.79 -16.11
C PRO A 354 -1.63 -7.17 -17.25
N LEU A 355 -2.25 -6.03 -17.00
CA LEU A 355 -3.04 -5.30 -17.99
C LEU A 355 -2.14 -4.30 -18.71
N THR A 356 -1.88 -4.50 -19.99
CA THR A 356 -1.22 -3.48 -20.82
C THR A 356 -2.25 -2.42 -21.21
N VAL A 357 -1.91 -1.15 -21.01
CA VAL A 357 -2.74 0.01 -21.36
C VAL A 357 -1.95 0.95 -22.27
N GLN A 358 -2.58 1.36 -23.36
CA GLN A 358 -2.11 2.43 -24.24
C GLN A 358 -3.26 3.39 -24.49
N ALA A 359 -2.95 4.67 -24.67
CA ALA A 359 -3.95 5.69 -24.96
C ALA A 359 -3.45 6.62 -26.06
N VAL A 360 -4.34 6.95 -26.99
CA VAL A 360 -4.15 8.01 -27.98
C VAL A 360 -5.38 8.90 -28.05
N TYR A 361 -5.25 10.09 -28.60
CA TYR A 361 -6.36 11.01 -28.73
C TYR A 361 -6.32 11.81 -30.04
N ASP A 362 -7.47 12.33 -30.47
CA ASP A 362 -7.58 13.30 -31.56
C ASP A 362 -8.35 14.56 -31.12
N GLU A 363 -8.91 15.34 -32.04
CA GLU A 363 -9.71 16.51 -31.67
C GLU A 363 -10.97 16.18 -30.88
N GLN A 364 -11.55 14.99 -31.09
CA GLN A 364 -12.88 14.62 -30.62
C GLN A 364 -12.89 13.41 -29.68
N TYR A 365 -11.94 12.50 -29.81
CA TYR A 365 -11.98 11.19 -29.16
C TYR A 365 -10.71 10.88 -28.37
N LEU A 366 -10.92 10.18 -27.26
CA LEU A 366 -9.93 9.37 -26.58
C LEU A 366 -10.09 7.93 -27.06
N TYR A 367 -8.98 7.31 -27.41
CA TYR A 367 -8.90 5.90 -27.74
C TYR A 367 -8.02 5.21 -26.72
N MET A 368 -8.46 4.06 -26.23
CA MET A 368 -7.71 3.26 -25.28
C MET A 368 -7.59 1.83 -25.78
N HIS A 369 -6.42 1.26 -25.63
CA HIS A 369 -6.10 -0.09 -26.03
C HIS A 369 -5.61 -0.89 -24.82
N PHE A 370 -6.20 -2.06 -24.65
CA PHE A 370 -6.02 -2.93 -23.50
C PHE A 370 -5.63 -4.32 -23.96
N GLN A 371 -4.61 -4.90 -23.34
CA GLN A 371 -4.22 -6.29 -23.59
C GLN A 371 -3.91 -7.02 -22.28
N TRP A 372 -4.42 -8.24 -22.13
CA TRP A 372 -4.11 -9.08 -20.98
C TRP A 372 -4.24 -10.57 -21.33
N PRO A 373 -3.48 -11.45 -20.67
CA PRO A 373 -3.57 -12.88 -20.90
C PRO A 373 -4.90 -13.44 -20.38
N ASP A 374 -5.48 -14.33 -21.16
CA ASP A 374 -6.58 -15.20 -20.75
C ASP A 374 -6.07 -16.29 -19.79
N THR A 375 -6.98 -16.94 -19.07
CA THR A 375 -6.64 -18.01 -18.12
C THR A 375 -7.58 -19.19 -18.27
N GLU A 376 -7.14 -20.38 -17.84
CA GLU A 376 -8.03 -21.51 -17.68
C GLU A 376 -9.08 -21.21 -16.60
N HIS A 377 -10.31 -21.70 -16.82
CA HIS A 377 -11.41 -21.49 -15.90
C HIS A 377 -11.19 -22.21 -14.57
N ALA A 378 -11.30 -21.46 -13.47
CA ALA A 378 -11.28 -21.96 -12.10
C ALA A 378 -12.71 -22.03 -11.55
N PRO A 379 -13.32 -23.22 -11.46
CA PRO A 379 -14.71 -23.36 -11.03
C PRO A 379 -14.95 -22.80 -9.63
N VAL A 380 -15.95 -21.93 -9.52
CA VAL A 380 -16.34 -21.29 -8.26
C VAL A 380 -17.10 -22.30 -7.38
N PRO A 381 -16.59 -22.70 -6.19
CA PRO A 381 -17.17 -23.80 -5.42
C PRO A 381 -18.59 -23.55 -4.89
N PHE A 382 -18.95 -22.28 -4.73
CA PHE A 382 -20.21 -21.84 -4.14
C PHE A 382 -21.23 -21.32 -5.17
N VAL A 383 -20.99 -21.57 -6.45
CA VAL A 383 -21.93 -21.21 -7.54
C VAL A 383 -22.26 -22.45 -8.35
N GLU A 384 -23.54 -22.71 -8.57
CA GLU A 384 -24.00 -23.80 -9.43
C GLU A 384 -23.47 -23.61 -10.85
N GLY A 385 -22.86 -24.65 -11.43
CA GLY A 385 -22.20 -24.57 -12.73
C GLY A 385 -20.82 -23.88 -12.73
N GLY A 386 -20.34 -23.41 -11.56
CA GLY A 386 -18.98 -22.90 -11.38
C GLY A 386 -18.69 -21.52 -11.97
N LYS A 387 -19.66 -20.88 -12.64
CA LYS A 387 -19.52 -19.56 -13.31
C LYS A 387 -20.48 -18.54 -12.72
N MET A 388 -19.96 -17.41 -12.24
CA MET A 388 -20.81 -16.34 -11.64
C MET A 388 -21.60 -15.56 -12.70
N ASP A 389 -20.98 -15.33 -13.85
CA ASP A 389 -21.57 -14.66 -15.01
C ASP A 389 -21.33 -15.51 -16.27
N PRO A 390 -22.13 -16.57 -16.50
CA PRO A 390 -21.90 -17.53 -17.58
C PRO A 390 -21.92 -16.92 -18.98
N GLU A 391 -22.58 -15.77 -19.16
CA GLU A 391 -22.69 -15.09 -20.45
C GLU A 391 -21.42 -14.31 -20.81
N ASN A 392 -20.63 -13.89 -19.83
CA ASN A 392 -19.50 -12.98 -20.04
C ASN A 392 -18.20 -13.60 -19.51
N PRO A 393 -17.40 -14.26 -20.38
CA PRO A 393 -16.07 -14.72 -20.01
C PRO A 393 -15.20 -13.64 -19.36
N THR A 394 -15.28 -12.40 -19.87
CA THR A 394 -14.63 -11.26 -19.27
C THR A 394 -15.44 -9.97 -19.39
N LYS A 395 -15.25 -9.07 -18.43
CA LYS A 395 -15.71 -7.68 -18.50
C LYS A 395 -14.54 -6.77 -18.12
N LEU A 396 -14.37 -5.67 -18.83
CA LEU A 396 -13.41 -4.63 -18.49
C LEU A 396 -14.16 -3.35 -18.17
N ALA A 397 -13.87 -2.75 -17.02
CA ALA A 397 -14.38 -1.45 -16.64
C ALA A 397 -13.26 -0.42 -16.52
N VAL A 398 -13.55 0.80 -16.97
CA VAL A 398 -12.72 1.99 -16.81
C VAL A 398 -13.51 2.97 -15.96
N MET A 399 -12.87 3.54 -14.94
CA MET A 399 -13.47 4.57 -14.11
C MET A 399 -12.62 5.83 -14.15
N LEU A 400 -13.27 6.98 -14.31
CA LEU A 400 -12.64 8.29 -14.46
C LEU A 400 -13.20 9.29 -13.45
N SER A 401 -12.35 10.17 -12.95
CA SER A 401 -12.77 11.34 -12.17
C SER A 401 -11.81 12.50 -12.35
N SER A 402 -12.29 13.72 -12.08
CA SER A 402 -11.44 14.92 -12.07
C SER A 402 -10.28 14.76 -11.08
N ASP A 403 -9.13 15.34 -11.41
CA ASP A 403 -8.00 15.47 -10.49
C ASP A 403 -7.95 16.83 -9.77
N GLU A 404 -8.98 17.65 -9.96
CA GLU A 404 -9.06 19.00 -9.41
C GLU A 404 -9.01 19.02 -7.88
N ILE A 405 -8.34 20.06 -7.39
CA ILE A 405 -8.28 20.42 -5.97
C ILE A 405 -9.02 21.73 -5.77
N ASN A 406 -9.70 21.85 -4.64
CA ASN A 406 -10.30 23.11 -4.20
C ASN A 406 -9.26 24.04 -3.56
N GLU A 407 -9.70 25.22 -3.15
CA GLU A 407 -8.86 26.25 -2.52
C GLU A 407 -8.20 25.80 -1.22
N ASP A 408 -8.77 24.80 -0.54
CA ASP A 408 -8.24 24.19 0.67
C ASP A 408 -7.31 22.99 0.37
N GLU A 409 -6.83 22.86 -0.87
CA GLU A 409 -5.98 21.77 -1.38
C GLU A 409 -6.61 20.36 -1.26
N ASN A 410 -7.93 20.27 -1.10
CA ASN A 410 -8.64 18.99 -1.05
C ASN A 410 -9.15 18.59 -2.43
N PRO A 411 -9.15 17.28 -2.77
CA PRO A 411 -9.75 16.84 -4.03
C PRO A 411 -11.25 17.09 -4.05
N ALA A 412 -11.80 17.36 -5.23
CA ALA A 412 -13.24 17.54 -5.44
C ALA A 412 -14.07 16.33 -4.97
N ILE A 413 -13.50 15.13 -5.11
CA ILE A 413 -14.06 13.88 -4.59
C ILE A 413 -13.03 13.27 -3.64
N LYS A 414 -13.45 12.97 -2.41
CA LYS A 414 -12.57 12.47 -1.36
C LYS A 414 -11.84 11.20 -1.83
N TYR A 415 -10.54 11.16 -1.54
CA TYR A 415 -9.64 10.04 -1.83
C TYR A 415 -9.37 9.73 -3.30
N THR A 416 -9.97 10.39 -4.29
CA THR A 416 -9.70 10.05 -5.70
C THR A 416 -8.24 10.23 -6.08
N ARG A 417 -7.58 11.26 -5.53
CA ARG A 417 -6.15 11.50 -5.71
C ARG A 417 -5.28 10.37 -5.16
N GLN A 418 -5.63 9.83 -3.99
CA GLN A 418 -4.82 8.83 -3.28
C GLN A 418 -5.17 7.38 -3.67
N ALA A 419 -6.45 7.10 -3.88
CA ALA A 419 -7.01 5.76 -4.00
C ALA A 419 -7.71 5.52 -5.35
N GLY A 420 -7.90 6.56 -6.17
CA GLY A 420 -8.66 6.48 -7.41
C GLY A 420 -10.05 5.89 -7.17
N CYS A 421 -10.41 4.94 -8.02
CA CYS A 421 -11.71 4.27 -8.04
C CYS A 421 -12.01 3.46 -6.77
N TRP A 422 -10.99 3.18 -5.96
CA TRP A 422 -11.13 2.49 -4.68
C TRP A 422 -11.92 3.29 -3.66
N GLY A 423 -11.91 4.63 -3.76
CA GLY A 423 -12.64 5.53 -2.88
C GLY A 423 -14.16 5.31 -2.87
N THR A 424 -14.68 4.53 -3.82
CA THR A 424 -16.11 4.18 -3.93
C THR A 424 -16.46 2.77 -3.46
N CYS A 425 -15.46 1.98 -3.05
CA CYS A 425 -15.64 0.61 -2.59
C CYS A 425 -15.78 0.60 -1.06
N HIS A 426 -17.01 0.50 -0.57
CA HIS A 426 -17.30 0.60 0.86
C HIS A 426 -17.55 -0.75 1.53
N HIS A 427 -17.28 -0.82 2.84
CA HIS A 427 -17.42 -2.03 3.66
C HIS A 427 -18.88 -2.54 3.76
N ASP A 428 -19.84 -1.67 3.47
CA ASP A 428 -21.27 -1.93 3.44
C ASP A 428 -21.84 -2.17 2.03
N ALA A 429 -20.98 -2.20 1.00
CA ALA A 429 -21.40 -2.60 -0.34
C ALA A 429 -21.77 -4.09 -0.37
N ARG A 430 -22.56 -4.51 -1.36
CA ARG A 430 -22.96 -5.91 -1.55
C ARG A 430 -21.75 -6.84 -1.53
N ASP A 431 -21.91 -8.01 -0.92
CA ASP A 431 -20.88 -9.03 -0.72
C ASP A 431 -19.69 -8.61 0.18
N MET A 432 -19.75 -7.44 0.81
CA MET A 432 -18.77 -6.97 1.80
C MET A 432 -19.24 -7.26 3.25
N PRO A 433 -18.35 -7.25 4.25
CA PRO A 433 -18.65 -7.81 5.57
C PRO A 433 -19.81 -7.16 6.32
N THR A 434 -20.11 -5.87 6.09
CA THR A 434 -21.17 -5.16 6.80
C THR A 434 -22.32 -4.72 5.91
N HIS A 435 -22.52 -5.37 4.76
CA HIS A 435 -23.66 -5.09 3.90
C HIS A 435 -24.99 -5.25 4.67
N PRO A 436 -25.95 -4.33 4.47
CA PRO A 436 -27.27 -4.47 5.07
C PRO A 436 -28.05 -5.63 4.45
N ASP A 437 -28.90 -6.28 5.26
CA ASP A 437 -29.83 -7.28 4.77
C ASP A 437 -30.99 -6.66 3.97
N ALA A 438 -31.69 -7.51 3.19
CA ALA A 438 -32.77 -7.07 2.31
C ALA A 438 -33.93 -6.41 3.08
N GLU A 439 -34.22 -6.85 4.30
CA GLU A 439 -35.27 -6.27 5.14
C GLU A 439 -34.91 -4.83 5.51
N SER A 440 -33.70 -4.61 6.01
CA SER A 440 -33.14 -3.29 6.35
C SER A 440 -33.14 -2.34 5.15
N LEU A 441 -32.79 -2.84 3.97
CA LEU A 441 -32.83 -2.06 2.72
C LEU A 441 -34.26 -1.67 2.35
N SER A 442 -35.19 -2.63 2.38
CA SER A 442 -36.60 -2.40 2.01
C SER A 442 -37.34 -1.48 2.99
N ALA A 443 -36.98 -1.52 4.28
CA ALA A 443 -37.56 -0.69 5.33
C ALA A 443 -36.95 0.73 5.39
N SER A 444 -35.85 0.98 4.67
CA SER A 444 -35.17 2.26 4.66
C SER A 444 -36.02 3.35 4.00
N ALA A 445 -35.95 4.57 4.55
CA ALA A 445 -36.53 5.75 3.90
C ALA A 445 -35.92 6.01 2.51
N HIS A 446 -34.71 5.50 2.25
CA HIS A 446 -33.99 5.67 0.99
C HIS A 446 -34.40 4.67 -0.10
N ALA A 447 -35.25 3.68 0.21
CA ALA A 447 -35.71 2.68 -0.78
C ALA A 447 -36.55 3.28 -1.92
N GLN A 448 -37.05 4.51 -1.74
CA GLN A 448 -37.76 5.26 -2.79
C GLN A 448 -36.81 6.05 -3.70
N THR A 449 -35.54 6.22 -3.31
CA THR A 449 -34.54 7.04 -4.00
C THR A 449 -33.41 6.19 -4.58
N LEU A 450 -32.98 5.16 -3.86
CA LEU A 450 -31.91 4.25 -4.26
C LEU A 450 -32.48 2.92 -4.79
N ASP A 451 -31.85 2.38 -5.81
CA ASP A 451 -32.14 1.04 -6.33
C ASP A 451 -31.35 -0.01 -5.53
N PHE A 452 -32.06 -0.71 -4.65
CA PHE A 452 -31.52 -1.81 -3.85
C PHE A 452 -31.76 -3.20 -4.44
N SER A 453 -32.21 -3.33 -5.70
CA SER A 453 -32.41 -4.62 -6.37
C SER A 453 -31.15 -5.50 -6.39
N GLN A 454 -29.99 -4.87 -6.22
CA GLN A 454 -28.67 -5.46 -6.22
C GLN A 454 -27.93 -5.28 -4.89
N GLY A 455 -28.63 -4.87 -3.83
CA GLY A 455 -28.04 -4.41 -2.57
C GLY A 455 -27.39 -3.04 -2.69
N VAL A 456 -26.63 -2.64 -1.67
CA VAL A 456 -25.84 -1.41 -1.71
C VAL A 456 -24.73 -1.55 -2.76
N THR A 457 -24.68 -0.64 -3.72
CA THR A 457 -23.60 -0.58 -4.71
C THR A 457 -22.56 0.48 -4.35
N LYS A 458 -21.62 0.76 -5.24
CA LYS A 458 -20.60 1.79 -5.04
C LYS A 458 -21.25 3.18 -4.90
N TYR A 459 -20.66 4.05 -4.07
CA TYR A 459 -21.06 5.45 -3.90
C TYR A 459 -19.83 6.30 -3.60
N ILE A 460 -19.91 7.63 -3.76
CA ILE A 460 -18.84 8.55 -3.32
C ILE A 460 -19.20 9.17 -1.97
N SER A 461 -18.19 9.67 -1.25
CA SER A 461 -18.38 10.22 0.10
C SER A 461 -19.24 11.49 0.13
N GLU A 462 -19.21 12.23 -0.97
CA GLU A 462 -19.93 13.47 -1.22
C GLU A 462 -21.44 13.23 -1.29
N SER A 463 -21.88 12.01 -1.58
CA SER A 463 -23.31 11.65 -1.53
C SER A 463 -23.82 11.38 -0.10
N ARG A 464 -22.92 11.36 0.90
CA ARG A 464 -23.24 11.00 2.28
C ARG A 464 -23.01 12.17 3.24
N THR A 465 -23.84 12.25 4.27
CA THR A 465 -23.63 13.15 5.42
C THR A 465 -22.50 12.67 6.32
N LYS A 466 -22.24 11.35 6.34
CA LYS A 466 -21.16 10.73 7.10
C LYS A 466 -20.86 9.31 6.61
N ILE A 467 -19.58 8.93 6.64
CA ILE A 467 -19.12 7.54 6.52
C ILE A 467 -18.34 7.18 7.79
N GLU A 468 -18.63 6.04 8.40
CA GLU A 468 -17.86 5.50 9.52
C GLU A 468 -16.63 4.77 8.99
N GLU A 469 -15.47 5.44 9.03
CA GLU A 469 -14.19 4.92 8.53
C GLU A 469 -13.32 4.27 9.61
N LYS A 470 -13.72 4.35 10.88
CA LYS A 470 -12.87 3.94 12.00
C LYS A 470 -13.35 2.68 12.71
N GLY A 471 -14.66 2.39 12.69
CA GLY A 471 -15.23 1.18 13.28
C GLY A 471 -15.07 1.09 14.81
N ARG A 472 -14.82 2.23 15.45
CA ARG A 472 -14.51 2.31 16.90
C ARG A 472 -15.71 1.92 17.74
N ARG A 473 -15.46 1.26 18.87
CA ARG A 473 -16.50 0.86 19.85
C ARG A 473 -17.61 0.03 19.22
N GLY A 474 -17.25 -0.87 18.28
CA GLY A 474 -18.18 -1.79 17.63
C GLY A 474 -19.10 -1.17 16.59
N LYS A 475 -18.84 0.06 16.15
CA LYS A 475 -19.61 0.66 15.05
C LYS A 475 -19.35 -0.07 13.74
N LYS A 476 -20.42 -0.30 12.98
CA LYS A 476 -20.32 -0.82 11.61
C LYS A 476 -19.67 0.22 10.70
N LEU A 477 -18.76 -0.24 9.86
CA LEU A 477 -18.11 0.58 8.84
C LEU A 477 -19.08 0.87 7.69
N GLY A 478 -18.89 2.00 7.01
CA GLY A 478 -19.74 2.43 5.90
C GLY A 478 -20.69 3.57 6.25
N GLY A 479 -21.61 3.86 5.35
CA GLY A 479 -22.52 5.01 5.41
C GLY A 479 -23.69 4.94 4.42
N TRP A 480 -24.10 3.74 3.99
CA TRP A 480 -25.18 3.55 3.01
C TRP A 480 -26.50 4.24 3.41
N ASP A 481 -26.79 4.31 4.71
CA ASP A 481 -28.02 4.90 5.25
C ASP A 481 -27.91 6.41 5.51
N LYS A 482 -26.76 7.02 5.25
CA LYS A 482 -26.45 8.44 5.53
C LYS A 482 -26.55 9.33 4.29
N LEU A 483 -27.47 9.01 3.38
CA LEU A 483 -27.72 9.74 2.15
C LEU A 483 -28.00 11.24 2.40
N LYS A 484 -27.40 12.13 1.60
CA LYS A 484 -27.77 13.55 1.56
C LYS A 484 -29.14 13.75 0.89
N ASP A 485 -29.78 14.89 1.10
CA ASP A 485 -31.04 15.20 0.40
C ASP A 485 -30.85 15.39 -1.12
N GLY A 486 -31.95 15.37 -1.87
CA GLY A 486 -31.92 15.43 -3.33
C GLY A 486 -31.38 16.75 -3.90
N GLU A 487 -31.50 17.87 -3.18
CA GLU A 487 -30.95 19.16 -3.63
C GLU A 487 -29.43 19.14 -3.54
N ALA A 488 -28.89 18.63 -2.42
CA ALA A 488 -27.46 18.46 -2.25
C ALA A 488 -26.87 17.45 -3.26
N LEU A 489 -27.54 16.31 -3.50
CA LEU A 489 -27.10 15.34 -4.52
C LEU A 489 -27.08 15.95 -5.92
N LYS A 490 -28.12 16.74 -6.26
CA LYS A 490 -28.16 17.46 -7.53
C LYS A 490 -27.02 18.47 -7.64
N ALA A 491 -26.66 19.17 -6.57
CA ALA A 491 -25.53 20.09 -6.57
C ALA A 491 -24.19 19.38 -6.82
N GLU A 492 -23.96 18.21 -6.23
CA GLU A 492 -22.75 17.40 -6.50
C GLU A 492 -22.71 16.95 -7.97
N MET A 493 -23.84 16.50 -8.52
CA MET A 493 -23.97 16.12 -9.94
C MET A 493 -23.68 17.30 -10.87
N ASP A 494 -24.30 18.46 -10.62
CA ASP A 494 -24.14 19.67 -11.43
C ASP A 494 -22.70 20.23 -11.34
N ALA A 495 -22.00 19.98 -10.22
CA ALA A 495 -20.58 20.30 -10.05
C ALA A 495 -19.63 19.27 -10.70
N GLY A 496 -20.16 18.16 -11.25
CA GLY A 496 -19.35 17.10 -11.85
C GLY A 496 -18.60 16.24 -10.82
N HIS A 497 -19.02 16.26 -9.55
CA HIS A 497 -18.49 15.41 -8.49
C HIS A 497 -19.06 14.00 -8.62
N VAL A 498 -18.65 13.30 -9.67
CA VAL A 498 -19.06 11.93 -9.99
C VAL A 498 -17.84 11.10 -10.40
N MET A 499 -17.93 9.78 -10.26
CA MET A 499 -17.02 8.89 -10.99
C MET A 499 -17.72 8.36 -12.23
N ASP A 500 -17.23 8.76 -13.38
CA ASP A 500 -17.64 8.23 -14.68
C ASP A 500 -17.19 6.77 -14.79
N LEU A 501 -18.07 5.91 -15.32
CA LEU A 501 -17.91 4.46 -15.37
C LEU A 501 -18.30 3.92 -16.75
N LEU A 502 -17.31 3.36 -17.42
CA LEU A 502 -17.45 2.65 -18.69
C LEU A 502 -17.25 1.16 -18.42
N ARG A 503 -18.10 0.29 -18.97
CA ARG A 503 -17.90 -1.17 -18.89
C ARG A 503 -18.21 -1.86 -20.20
N PHE A 504 -17.28 -2.70 -20.65
CA PHE A 504 -17.45 -3.61 -21.77
C PHE A 504 -17.74 -5.02 -21.25
N LYS A 505 -18.65 -5.74 -21.90
CA LYS A 505 -19.02 -7.12 -21.60
C LYS A 505 -18.77 -8.03 -22.81
N SER A 506 -17.91 -9.04 -22.64
CA SER A 506 -17.41 -9.85 -23.76
C SER A 506 -18.45 -10.78 -24.40
N GLY A 507 -19.54 -11.12 -23.70
CA GLY A 507 -20.50 -12.13 -24.16
C GLY A 507 -21.17 -11.77 -25.49
N LYS A 508 -21.78 -10.59 -25.54
CA LYS A 508 -22.44 -10.03 -26.74
C LYS A 508 -21.75 -8.77 -27.27
N GLY A 509 -20.64 -8.36 -26.66
CA GLY A 509 -19.96 -7.11 -26.98
C GLY A 509 -20.74 -5.87 -26.51
N GLU A 510 -21.50 -5.98 -25.42
CA GLU A 510 -22.31 -4.89 -24.88
C GLU A 510 -21.43 -3.84 -24.20
N THR A 511 -21.83 -2.57 -24.30
CA THR A 511 -21.22 -1.45 -23.59
C THR A 511 -22.21 -0.83 -22.63
N GLU A 512 -21.73 -0.41 -21.46
CA GLU A 512 -22.47 0.27 -20.41
C GLU A 512 -21.73 1.55 -20.03
N ASP A 513 -22.43 2.68 -20.05
CA ASP A 513 -21.89 4.00 -19.79
C ASP A 513 -22.78 4.72 -18.77
N GLY A 514 -22.19 5.05 -17.62
CA GLY A 514 -22.89 5.66 -16.50
C GLY A 514 -21.92 6.23 -15.47
N HIS A 515 -22.34 6.28 -14.21
CA HIS A 515 -21.61 6.99 -13.17
C HIS A 515 -21.83 6.42 -11.77
N ILE A 516 -21.02 6.90 -10.83
CA ILE A 516 -21.19 6.68 -9.39
C ILE A 516 -21.26 8.03 -8.68
N LEU A 517 -22.39 8.26 -8.01
CA LEU A 517 -22.61 9.35 -7.06
C LEU A 517 -23.18 8.76 -5.77
N GLU A 518 -24.50 8.66 -5.65
CA GLU A 518 -25.19 8.07 -4.50
C GLU A 518 -25.31 6.55 -4.58
N GLN A 519 -25.20 6.02 -5.80
CA GLN A 519 -25.21 4.61 -6.18
C GLN A 519 -24.49 4.45 -7.53
N ARG A 520 -24.24 3.21 -7.94
CA ARG A 520 -23.72 2.88 -9.27
C ARG A 520 -24.85 2.80 -10.29
N VAL A 521 -24.84 3.70 -11.26
CA VAL A 521 -25.72 3.72 -12.42
C VAL A 521 -24.92 3.28 -13.66
N MET A 522 -25.44 2.35 -14.45
CA MET A 522 -24.73 1.75 -15.61
C MET A 522 -25.25 2.25 -16.97
N THR A 523 -26.15 3.23 -16.96
CA THR A 523 -26.80 3.77 -18.16
C THR A 523 -26.91 5.29 -18.06
N GLY A 524 -27.25 5.94 -19.18
CA GLY A 524 -27.49 7.38 -19.23
C GLY A 524 -26.29 8.22 -19.64
N GLY A 525 -25.10 7.62 -19.77
CA GLY A 525 -23.93 8.29 -20.35
C GLY A 525 -24.03 8.46 -21.87
N GLN A 526 -23.06 9.17 -22.44
CA GLN A 526 -22.99 9.50 -23.87
C GLN A 526 -22.77 8.29 -24.80
N GLY A 527 -22.37 7.15 -24.25
CA GLY A 527 -21.97 5.95 -24.93
C GLY A 527 -20.52 5.96 -25.41
N PHE A 528 -19.99 4.78 -25.66
CA PHE A 528 -18.68 4.57 -26.28
C PHE A 528 -18.71 3.38 -27.23
N GLU A 529 -17.79 3.36 -28.18
CA GLU A 529 -17.57 2.24 -29.07
C GLU A 529 -16.50 1.32 -28.47
N ALA A 530 -16.70 0.01 -28.57
CA ALA A 530 -15.75 -0.97 -28.09
C ALA A 530 -15.63 -2.16 -29.04
N THR A 531 -14.41 -2.64 -29.25
CA THR A 531 -14.14 -3.87 -30.01
C THR A 531 -13.18 -4.75 -29.25
N ALA A 532 -13.53 -6.01 -29.04
CA ALA A 532 -12.68 -6.96 -28.35
C ALA A 532 -12.48 -8.24 -29.16
N ALA A 533 -11.31 -8.85 -29.01
CA ALA A 533 -10.99 -10.16 -29.57
C ALA A 533 -10.09 -10.95 -28.61
N LEU A 534 -10.29 -12.26 -28.56
CA LEU A 534 -9.38 -13.21 -27.93
C LEU A 534 -8.59 -13.91 -29.04
N ALA A 535 -7.28 -13.69 -29.08
CA ALA A 535 -6.39 -14.33 -30.04
C ALA A 535 -5.12 -14.81 -29.33
N ASN A 536 -4.70 -16.04 -29.62
CA ASN A 536 -3.48 -16.65 -29.04
C ASN A 536 -3.41 -16.54 -27.50
N GLY A 537 -4.54 -16.73 -26.82
CA GLY A 537 -4.61 -16.65 -25.35
C GLY A 537 -4.46 -15.24 -24.77
N THR A 538 -4.59 -14.19 -25.59
CA THR A 538 -4.55 -12.79 -25.15
C THR A 538 -5.84 -12.08 -25.56
N TRP A 539 -6.51 -11.48 -24.58
CA TRP A 539 -7.60 -10.54 -24.84
C TRP A 539 -7.02 -9.22 -25.32
N THR A 540 -7.60 -8.67 -26.37
CA THR A 540 -7.34 -7.31 -26.86
C THR A 540 -8.66 -6.56 -26.92
N LEU A 541 -8.73 -5.38 -26.30
CA LEU A 541 -9.90 -4.51 -26.30
C LEU A 541 -9.48 -3.10 -26.71
N GLU A 542 -10.21 -2.52 -27.65
CA GLU A 542 -10.15 -1.11 -28.01
C GLU A 542 -11.42 -0.40 -27.55
N ILE A 543 -11.28 0.74 -26.90
CA ILE A 543 -12.38 1.65 -26.53
C ILE A 543 -12.17 2.97 -27.27
N LYS A 544 -13.25 3.52 -27.83
CA LYS A 544 -13.30 4.87 -28.39
C LYS A 544 -14.43 5.65 -27.72
N ARG A 545 -14.05 6.71 -27.01
CA ARG A 545 -14.95 7.57 -26.23
C ARG A 545 -14.77 9.02 -26.66
N LYS A 546 -15.84 9.80 -26.73
CA LYS A 546 -15.75 11.25 -26.93
C LYS A 546 -15.04 11.91 -25.74
N LEU A 547 -14.27 12.95 -26.03
CA LEU A 547 -13.60 13.74 -24.99
C LEU A 547 -14.62 14.58 -24.20
N VAL A 548 -15.54 15.25 -24.90
CA VAL A 548 -16.54 16.15 -24.32
C VAL A 548 -17.90 15.48 -24.30
N SER A 549 -18.53 15.45 -23.12
CA SER A 549 -19.92 14.99 -22.94
C SER A 549 -20.83 16.14 -22.52
N THR A 550 -22.11 16.01 -22.85
CA THR A 550 -23.20 16.88 -22.35
C THR A 550 -24.16 16.14 -21.43
N GLN A 551 -23.93 14.84 -21.18
CA GLN A 551 -24.77 14.03 -20.31
C GLN A 551 -24.36 14.24 -18.85
N PRO A 552 -25.32 14.42 -17.92
CA PRO A 552 -25.05 14.38 -16.49
C PRO A 552 -24.44 13.03 -16.10
N GLY A 553 -23.38 13.06 -15.28
CA GLY A 553 -22.68 11.84 -14.86
C GLY A 553 -21.43 11.51 -15.68
N ASP A 554 -21.27 12.10 -16.86
CA ASP A 554 -20.09 11.89 -17.70
C ASP A 554 -19.03 12.96 -17.45
N LEU A 555 -17.77 12.53 -17.40
CA LEU A 555 -16.65 13.44 -17.25
C LEU A 555 -16.18 13.97 -18.61
N SER A 556 -16.20 15.29 -18.79
CA SER A 556 -15.54 15.92 -19.93
C SER A 556 -14.04 16.01 -19.73
N LEU A 557 -13.27 15.53 -20.71
CA LEU A 557 -11.82 15.49 -20.71
C LEU A 557 -11.25 16.62 -21.56
N THR A 558 -10.45 17.49 -20.94
CA THR A 558 -9.67 18.54 -21.59
C THR A 558 -8.18 18.18 -21.55
N LYS A 559 -7.44 18.64 -22.54
CA LYS A 559 -6.04 18.20 -22.77
C LYS A 559 -5.05 18.82 -21.79
N ASP A 560 -5.45 19.89 -21.11
CA ASP A 560 -4.65 20.66 -20.16
C ASP A 560 -4.78 20.17 -18.69
N LYS A 561 -5.64 19.19 -18.43
CA LYS A 561 -5.91 18.67 -17.09
C LYS A 561 -5.41 17.24 -16.89
N LEU A 562 -5.19 16.90 -15.62
CA LEU A 562 -5.00 15.52 -15.18
C LEU A 562 -6.32 14.93 -14.69
N TYR A 563 -6.44 13.62 -14.84
CA TYR A 563 -7.61 12.86 -14.42
C TYR A 563 -7.18 11.64 -13.61
N ASN A 564 -8.01 11.23 -12.66
CA ASN A 564 -7.83 9.96 -11.98
C ASN A 564 -8.47 8.85 -12.81
N ILE A 565 -7.70 7.80 -13.10
CA ILE A 565 -8.15 6.64 -13.87
C ILE A 565 -7.87 5.35 -13.11
N GLY A 566 -8.81 4.41 -13.20
CA GLY A 566 -8.62 3.06 -12.70
C GLY A 566 -9.37 2.03 -13.54
N PHE A 567 -8.95 0.78 -13.38
CA PHE A 567 -9.38 -0.33 -14.21
C PHE A 567 -9.84 -1.49 -13.34
N ALA A 568 -10.85 -2.19 -13.82
CA ALA A 568 -11.27 -3.46 -13.25
C ALA A 568 -11.47 -4.48 -14.35
N VAL A 569 -11.02 -5.71 -14.12
CA VAL A 569 -11.28 -6.83 -15.01
C VAL A 569 -11.99 -7.91 -14.21
N HIS A 570 -13.25 -8.14 -14.56
CA HIS A 570 -13.93 -9.37 -14.21
C HIS A 570 -13.46 -10.41 -15.19
N ASP A 571 -12.51 -11.23 -14.78
CA ASP A 571 -12.01 -12.35 -15.54
C ASP A 571 -12.70 -13.65 -15.13
N ASP A 572 -12.64 -14.65 -15.98
CA ASP A 572 -13.04 -16.01 -15.68
C ASP A 572 -14.49 -16.12 -15.19
N TYR A 573 -15.40 -15.47 -15.94
CA TYR A 573 -16.84 -15.43 -15.63
C TYR A 573 -17.14 -14.89 -14.22
N SER A 574 -16.23 -14.10 -13.64
CA SER A 574 -16.45 -13.51 -12.31
C SER A 574 -17.49 -12.39 -12.35
N ASP A 575 -18.14 -12.17 -11.20
CA ASP A 575 -19.02 -11.04 -11.00
C ASP A 575 -18.84 -10.42 -9.61
N ALA A 576 -19.52 -9.30 -9.36
CA ALA A 576 -19.52 -8.60 -8.08
C ALA A 576 -18.09 -8.28 -7.61
N ARG A 577 -17.73 -8.61 -6.36
CA ARG A 577 -16.41 -8.31 -5.77
C ARG A 577 -15.28 -9.22 -6.25
N TYR A 578 -15.57 -10.27 -7.04
CA TYR A 578 -14.60 -11.30 -7.38
C TYR A 578 -13.66 -10.95 -8.56
N HIS A 579 -13.51 -9.66 -8.85
CA HIS A 579 -12.72 -9.12 -9.97
C HIS A 579 -11.31 -8.70 -9.54
N HIS A 580 -10.47 -8.39 -10.52
CA HIS A 580 -9.18 -7.76 -10.30
C HIS A 580 -9.29 -6.26 -10.53
N VAL A 581 -8.59 -5.49 -9.71
CA VAL A 581 -8.65 -4.02 -9.70
C VAL A 581 -7.26 -3.43 -9.75
N SER A 582 -7.15 -2.28 -10.40
CA SER A 582 -5.93 -1.48 -10.39
C SER A 582 -5.83 -0.65 -9.11
N LEU A 583 -4.63 -0.14 -8.84
CA LEU A 583 -4.45 1.05 -8.00
C LEU A 583 -4.98 2.29 -8.74
N GLY A 584 -4.96 3.46 -8.10
CA GLY A 584 -5.29 4.73 -8.77
C GLY A 584 -4.12 5.25 -9.60
N TYR A 585 -4.35 5.55 -10.87
CA TYR A 585 -3.38 6.13 -11.81
C TYR A 585 -3.84 7.52 -12.27
N LYS A 586 -2.93 8.31 -12.83
CA LYS A 586 -3.27 9.55 -13.54
C LYS A 586 -3.34 9.31 -15.04
N LEU A 587 -4.36 9.86 -15.67
CA LEU A 587 -4.46 10.07 -17.11
C LEU A 587 -4.11 11.53 -17.41
N GLY A 588 -3.21 11.73 -18.37
CA GLY A 588 -2.87 13.04 -18.93
C GLY A 588 -2.78 12.99 -20.45
N PHE A 589 -2.81 14.15 -21.09
CA PHE A 589 -2.69 14.30 -22.55
C PHE A 589 -1.36 14.97 -22.88
N ASP A 590 -0.51 14.30 -23.66
CA ASP A 590 0.87 14.72 -23.95
C ASP A 590 1.68 15.12 -22.69
N ASN A 591 1.41 14.42 -21.57
CA ASN A 591 2.04 14.66 -20.28
C ASN A 591 2.78 13.40 -19.82
N ASP A 592 4.11 13.42 -19.85
CA ASP A 592 4.97 12.28 -19.51
C ASP A 592 5.16 12.06 -17.99
N GLU A 593 4.63 12.96 -17.17
CA GLU A 593 4.51 12.79 -15.73
C GLU A 593 3.28 11.93 -15.37
N ALA A 594 2.25 11.88 -16.21
CA ALA A 594 1.09 11.02 -16.01
C ALA A 594 1.44 9.55 -16.23
N GLU A 595 0.94 8.65 -15.35
CA GLU A 595 1.23 7.22 -15.48
C GLU A 595 0.56 6.59 -16.72
N ILE A 596 -0.59 7.12 -17.14
CA ILE A 596 -1.22 6.84 -18.43
C ILE A 596 -1.18 8.13 -19.26
N ASN A 597 -0.30 8.17 -20.25
CA ASN A 597 -0.15 9.34 -21.12
C ASN A 597 -0.82 9.07 -22.48
N ALA A 598 -1.93 9.74 -22.73
CA ALA A 598 -2.58 9.76 -24.03
C ALA A 598 -1.83 10.70 -24.97
N VAL A 599 -1.33 10.17 -26.08
CA VAL A 599 -0.61 10.96 -27.10
C VAL A 599 -1.46 11.23 -28.33
N ALA A 600 -1.16 12.28 -29.07
CA ALA A 600 -1.87 12.56 -30.32
C ALA A 600 -1.75 11.38 -31.32
N LYS A 601 -2.87 11.03 -31.98
CA LYS A 601 -2.99 9.96 -32.97
C LYS A 601 -2.08 10.15 -34.19
#